data_AF-A0A2V6WP26-F1
#
_entry.id   AF-A0A2V6WP26-F1
#
_cell.length_a   1.000
_cell.length_b   1.000
_cell.length_c   1.000
_cell.angle_alpha   90.00
_cell.angle_beta   90.00
_cell.angle_gamma   90.00
#
_symmetry.space_group_name_H-M   'P 1'
#
loop_
_entity.id
_entity.type
_entity.pdbx_description
1 polymer ?
#
loop_
_entity_poly.entity_id
_entity_poly.type
_entity_poly.pdbx_seq_one_letter_code
_entity_poly.pdbx_strand_id
1 'polypeptide(L)'
;VHRKPTDPMGAGIPSIASVPLVLAAAIAARTTRLRIGTGVSVLPLCHPIRTAEEAATVDQISKGRLDFGVGRSGFPRAYSGYGVRYDESRERFQESLDVILKAWTQEGFSHAGKYFTADTLTVVPRPYQKPHPPIWVAATTPDTFPMVGRMGFSLVTGLRGFDVPEAAGHLKAYRAALRESGPA
;
A
#
# COMPACT_ATOMS: atom_id res chain seq x y z
N VAL A 1 -32.95 -0.73 -3.04
CA VAL A 1 -32.62 -0.60 -4.48
C VAL A 1 -31.49 -1.55 -4.81
N HIS A 2 -31.77 -2.63 -5.54
CA HIS A 2 -30.74 -3.60 -5.97
C HIS A 2 -29.87 -2.93 -7.04
N ARG A 3 -28.65 -2.50 -6.67
CA ARG A 3 -27.70 -1.91 -7.62
C ARG A 3 -27.06 -3.03 -8.44
N LYS A 4 -26.97 -2.85 -9.76
CA LYS A 4 -26.38 -3.83 -10.67
C LYS A 4 -24.94 -4.16 -10.23
N PRO A 5 -24.46 -5.42 -10.37
CA PRO A 5 -23.11 -5.79 -9.98
C PRO A 5 -22.01 -4.91 -10.59
N THR A 6 -22.26 -4.36 -11.79
CA THR A 6 -21.37 -3.52 -12.60
C THR A 6 -21.59 -2.02 -12.46
N ASP A 7 -22.51 -1.57 -11.59
CA ASP A 7 -22.69 -0.13 -11.30
C ASP A 7 -21.34 0.43 -10.80
N PRO A 8 -20.76 1.51 -11.36
CA PRO A 8 -19.48 2.07 -10.91
C PRO A 8 -19.51 2.58 -9.44
N MET A 9 -20.70 2.85 -8.90
CA MET A 9 -20.91 3.14 -7.46
C MET A 9 -21.25 1.87 -6.66
N GLY A 10 -21.50 0.76 -7.35
CA GLY A 10 -21.63 -0.57 -6.82
C GLY A 10 -20.28 -1.29 -6.82
N ALA A 11 -19.66 -1.59 -7.95
CA ALA A 11 -18.56 -2.54 -8.14
C ALA A 11 -17.18 -2.08 -7.65
N GLY A 12 -17.05 -0.81 -7.23
CA GLY A 12 -15.77 -0.12 -7.16
C GLY A 12 -15.51 0.67 -8.45
N ILE A 13 -14.51 1.56 -8.43
CA ILE A 13 -14.10 2.29 -9.63
C ILE A 13 -13.71 1.26 -10.69
N PRO A 14 -14.30 1.29 -11.91
CA PRO A 14 -13.88 0.42 -12.98
C PRO A 14 -12.40 0.69 -13.28
N SER A 15 -11.57 -0.28 -12.97
CA SER A 15 -10.13 -0.24 -13.17
C SER A 15 -9.69 -1.51 -13.87
N ILE A 16 -8.91 -1.36 -14.94
CA ILE A 16 -8.23 -2.49 -15.59
C ILE A 16 -7.02 -2.99 -14.78
N ALA A 17 -6.63 -2.25 -13.74
CA ALA A 17 -5.51 -2.56 -12.86
C ALA A 17 -6.00 -3.07 -11.49
N SER A 18 -6.76 -4.17 -11.50
CA SER A 18 -7.28 -4.82 -10.27
C SER A 18 -6.18 -5.41 -9.39
N VAL A 19 -5.06 -5.82 -10.01
CA VAL A 19 -3.86 -6.34 -9.33
C VAL A 19 -2.64 -5.53 -9.78
N PRO A 20 -2.32 -4.40 -9.11
CA PRO A 20 -1.31 -3.45 -9.60
C PRO A 20 0.09 -4.05 -9.81
N LEU A 21 0.50 -5.01 -8.98
CA LEU A 21 1.83 -5.64 -9.08
C LEU A 21 1.98 -6.52 -10.33
N VAL A 22 0.89 -7.16 -10.80
CA VAL A 22 0.90 -7.91 -12.05
C VAL A 22 1.14 -6.98 -13.24
N LEU A 23 0.44 -5.84 -13.27
CA LEU A 23 0.65 -4.82 -14.29
C LEU A 23 2.06 -4.21 -14.20
N ALA A 24 2.56 -3.98 -12.98
CA ALA A 24 3.91 -3.47 -12.74
C ALA A 24 4.98 -4.42 -13.29
N ALA A 25 4.84 -5.74 -13.10
CA ALA A 25 5.75 -6.74 -13.69
C ALA A 25 5.77 -6.64 -15.22
N ALA A 26 4.61 -6.52 -15.85
CA ALA A 26 4.50 -6.40 -17.31
C ALA A 26 5.15 -5.11 -17.83
N ILE A 27 4.98 -3.98 -17.12
CA ILE A 27 5.66 -2.72 -17.45
C ILE A 27 7.16 -2.86 -17.24
N ALA A 28 7.60 -3.47 -16.13
CA ALA A 28 9.01 -3.66 -15.80
C ALA A 28 9.75 -4.46 -16.88
N ALA A 29 9.12 -5.51 -17.41
CA ALA A 29 9.69 -6.35 -18.47
C ALA A 29 9.83 -5.61 -19.82
N ARG A 30 9.01 -4.59 -20.08
CA ARG A 30 8.97 -3.86 -21.37
C ARG A 30 9.72 -2.52 -21.34
N THR A 31 10.23 -2.12 -20.18
CA THR A 31 10.82 -0.79 -19.97
C THR A 31 12.14 -0.91 -19.22
N THR A 32 13.08 -0.02 -19.51
CA THR A 32 14.41 -0.06 -18.87
C THR A 32 14.72 1.15 -18.00
N ARG A 33 13.98 2.26 -18.16
CA ARG A 33 14.24 3.52 -17.44
C ARG A 33 13.11 4.00 -16.55
N LEU A 34 11.86 3.69 -16.90
CA LEU A 34 10.69 4.19 -16.18
C LEU A 34 10.63 3.63 -14.75
N ARG A 35 10.38 4.49 -13.76
CA ARG A 35 9.93 4.06 -12.44
C ARG A 35 8.46 3.66 -12.50
N ILE A 36 8.07 2.70 -11.67
CA ILE A 36 6.76 2.06 -11.71
C ILE A 36 6.14 2.17 -10.34
N GLY A 37 5.14 3.04 -10.19
CA GLY A 37 4.39 3.23 -8.96
C GLY A 37 3.08 2.46 -8.95
N THR A 38 2.75 1.81 -7.83
CA THR A 38 1.40 1.27 -7.60
C THR A 38 0.53 2.32 -6.90
N GLY A 39 -0.65 2.64 -7.44
CA GLY A 39 -1.54 3.69 -6.91
C GLY A 39 -2.95 3.20 -6.62
N VAL A 40 -3.20 2.20 -5.76
CA VAL A 40 -2.30 1.58 -4.77
C VAL A 40 -2.56 0.08 -4.65
N SER A 41 -1.62 -0.66 -4.06
CA SER A 41 -1.87 -2.01 -3.56
C SER A 41 -2.70 -1.94 -2.27
N VAL A 42 -3.84 -2.64 -2.22
CA VAL A 42 -4.79 -2.56 -1.09
C VAL A 42 -4.45 -3.63 -0.05
N LEU A 43 -3.53 -3.31 0.86
CA LEU A 43 -2.96 -4.27 1.80
C LEU A 43 -3.97 -5.04 2.67
N PRO A 44 -5.07 -4.43 3.16
CA PRO A 44 -6.02 -5.15 4.01
C PRO A 44 -6.75 -6.33 3.34
N LEU A 45 -6.71 -6.40 2.01
CA LEU A 45 -7.42 -7.42 1.21
C LEU A 45 -6.47 -8.51 0.67
N CYS A 46 -5.19 -8.47 1.04
CA CYS A 46 -4.18 -9.43 0.59
C CYS A 46 -3.45 -10.03 1.78
N HIS A 47 -2.89 -11.23 1.59
CA HIS A 47 -1.99 -11.82 2.58
C HIS A 47 -0.63 -11.08 2.54
N PRO A 48 -0.13 -10.51 3.65
CA PRO A 48 1.03 -9.62 3.63
C PRO A 48 2.31 -10.31 3.17
N ILE A 49 2.50 -11.59 3.51
CA ILE A 49 3.64 -12.39 3.00
C ILE A 49 3.62 -12.47 1.48
N ARG A 50 2.44 -12.75 0.90
CA ARG A 50 2.28 -12.86 -0.54
C ARG A 50 2.55 -11.52 -1.21
N THR A 51 2.05 -10.44 -0.63
CA THR A 51 2.33 -9.09 -1.13
C THR A 51 3.83 -8.75 -1.04
N ALA A 52 4.52 -9.15 0.02
CA ALA A 52 5.97 -8.96 0.17
C ALA A 52 6.76 -9.72 -0.91
N GLU A 53 6.41 -10.97 -1.18
CA GLU A 53 6.99 -11.80 -2.25
C GLU A 53 6.78 -11.17 -3.63
N GLU A 54 5.55 -10.77 -3.94
CA GLU A 54 5.18 -10.20 -5.23
C GLU A 54 5.89 -8.87 -5.48
N ALA A 55 5.87 -7.96 -4.51
CA ALA A 55 6.53 -6.67 -4.67
C ALA A 55 8.06 -6.80 -4.72
N ALA A 56 8.68 -7.69 -3.93
CA ALA A 56 10.11 -7.97 -4.06
C ALA A 56 10.46 -8.58 -5.41
N THR A 57 9.62 -9.48 -5.94
CA THR A 57 9.79 -10.07 -7.27
C THR A 57 9.72 -9.01 -8.36
N VAL A 58 8.74 -8.11 -8.32
CA VAL A 58 8.64 -6.97 -9.25
C VAL A 58 9.87 -6.07 -9.14
N ASP A 59 10.33 -5.80 -7.91
CA ASP A 59 11.51 -4.97 -7.68
C ASP A 59 12.77 -5.59 -8.31
N GLN A 60 12.94 -6.90 -8.18
CA GLN A 60 14.01 -7.68 -8.83
C GLN A 60 13.91 -7.65 -10.36
N ILE A 61 12.74 -7.93 -10.92
CA ILE A 61 12.50 -7.86 -12.39
C ILE A 61 12.82 -6.46 -12.91
N SER A 62 12.43 -5.44 -12.16
CA SER A 62 12.61 -4.04 -12.54
C SER A 62 14.03 -3.52 -12.30
N LYS A 63 14.89 -4.26 -11.57
CA LYS A 63 16.21 -3.81 -11.09
C LYS A 63 16.13 -2.52 -10.28
N GLY A 64 15.20 -2.47 -9.33
CA GLY A 64 15.08 -1.33 -8.40
C GLY A 64 14.34 -0.11 -8.96
N ARG A 65 13.32 -0.34 -9.79
CA ARG A 65 12.47 0.73 -10.33
C ARG A 65 11.06 0.74 -9.74
N LEU A 66 10.79 -0.07 -8.72
CA LEU A 66 9.49 -0.12 -8.07
C LEU A 66 9.36 1.04 -7.05
N ASP A 67 8.25 1.76 -7.13
CA ASP A 67 7.71 2.60 -6.05
C ASP A 67 6.50 1.88 -5.47
N PHE A 68 6.63 1.30 -4.29
CA PHE A 68 5.60 0.45 -3.69
C PHE A 68 4.55 1.30 -2.99
N GLY A 69 3.51 1.69 -3.75
CA GLY A 69 2.40 2.44 -3.21
C GLY A 69 1.30 1.56 -2.64
N VAL A 70 0.88 1.90 -1.43
CA VAL A 70 0.00 1.10 -0.58
C VAL A 70 -1.14 1.93 -0.01
N GLY A 71 -2.26 1.28 0.27
CA GLY A 71 -3.37 1.95 0.95
C GLY A 71 -4.47 1.01 1.38
N ARG A 72 -5.58 1.61 1.83
CA ARG A 72 -6.69 0.91 2.47
C ARG A 72 -7.92 0.76 1.60
N SER A 73 -7.99 1.45 0.46
CA SER A 73 -9.23 1.62 -0.31
C SER A 73 -10.34 2.36 0.47
N GLY A 74 -11.07 3.23 -0.24
CA GLY A 74 -12.25 3.94 0.28
C GLY A 74 -13.57 3.24 -0.04
N PHE A 75 -13.54 1.96 -0.44
CA PHE A 75 -14.70 1.25 -0.97
C PHE A 75 -15.10 0.05 -0.11
N PRO A 76 -16.08 0.20 0.80
CA PRO A 76 -16.54 -0.91 1.66
C PRO A 76 -17.03 -2.14 0.91
N ARG A 77 -17.57 -2.01 -0.32
CA ARG A 77 -18.02 -3.19 -1.07
C ARG A 77 -16.86 -4.06 -1.55
N ALA A 78 -15.68 -3.49 -1.84
CA ALA A 78 -14.50 -4.28 -2.16
C ALA A 78 -14.17 -5.23 -0.99
N TYR A 79 -14.25 -4.72 0.24
CA TYR A 79 -14.06 -5.51 1.46
C TYR A 79 -15.07 -6.64 1.60
N SER A 80 -16.36 -6.37 1.36
CA SER A 80 -17.38 -7.43 1.40
C SER A 80 -17.13 -8.55 0.40
N GLY A 81 -16.53 -8.25 -0.76
CA GLY A 81 -16.19 -9.26 -1.77
C GLY A 81 -15.09 -10.23 -1.33
N TYR A 82 -14.22 -9.79 -0.41
CA TYR A 82 -13.17 -10.61 0.22
C TYR A 82 -13.59 -11.15 1.59
N GLY A 83 -14.83 -10.93 2.03
CA GLY A 83 -15.30 -11.35 3.35
C GLY A 83 -14.64 -10.63 4.52
N VAL A 84 -14.06 -9.44 4.29
CA VAL A 84 -13.39 -8.63 5.33
C VAL A 84 -14.31 -7.52 5.78
N ARG A 85 -14.34 -7.20 7.08
CA ARG A 85 -15.12 -6.05 7.58
C ARG A 85 -14.37 -4.75 7.33
N TYR A 86 -15.07 -3.69 6.92
CA TYR A 86 -14.42 -2.42 6.57
C TYR A 86 -13.84 -1.66 7.78
N ASP A 87 -14.41 -1.85 8.96
CA ASP A 87 -13.92 -1.26 10.22
C ASP A 87 -12.54 -1.80 10.62
N GLU A 88 -12.18 -3.01 10.17
CA GLU A 88 -10.84 -3.60 10.35
C GLU A 88 -9.77 -3.00 9.42
N SER A 89 -10.16 -2.19 8.42
CA SER A 89 -9.27 -1.72 7.34
C SER A 89 -8.01 -1.01 7.83
N ARG A 90 -8.10 -0.22 8.91
CA ARG A 90 -6.98 0.54 9.45
C ARG A 90 -5.98 -0.38 10.15
N GLU A 91 -6.46 -1.24 11.03
CA GLU A 91 -5.61 -2.14 11.81
C GLU A 91 -4.95 -3.19 10.90
N ARG A 92 -5.71 -3.79 9.97
CA ARG A 92 -5.16 -4.70 8.95
C ARG A 92 -4.09 -4.04 8.11
N PHE A 93 -4.26 -2.78 7.72
CA PHE A 93 -3.24 -2.07 6.94
C PHE A 93 -1.94 -1.90 7.72
N GLN A 94 -2.04 -1.49 8.98
CA GLN A 94 -0.87 -1.29 9.85
C GLN A 94 -0.14 -2.63 10.09
N GLU A 95 -0.88 -3.68 10.43
CA GLU A 95 -0.32 -5.01 10.64
C GLU A 95 0.29 -5.59 9.36
N SER A 96 -0.40 -5.49 8.23
CA SER A 96 0.12 -5.95 6.94
C SER A 96 1.41 -5.23 6.56
N LEU A 97 1.48 -3.91 6.74
CA LEU A 97 2.68 -3.14 6.43
C LEU A 97 3.85 -3.51 7.33
N ASP A 98 3.62 -3.68 8.64
CA ASP A 98 4.63 -4.15 9.58
C ASP A 98 5.18 -5.53 9.18
N VAL A 99 4.30 -6.48 8.85
CA VAL A 99 4.70 -7.82 8.38
C VAL A 99 5.52 -7.75 7.09
N ILE A 100 5.12 -6.91 6.12
CA ILE A 100 5.86 -6.73 4.86
C ILE A 100 7.26 -6.16 5.12
N LEU A 101 7.37 -5.16 6.00
CA LEU A 101 8.66 -4.56 6.35
C LEU A 101 9.58 -5.56 7.06
N LYS A 102 9.05 -6.34 8.00
CA LYS A 102 9.79 -7.42 8.66
C LYS A 102 10.28 -8.46 7.65
N ALA A 103 9.42 -8.87 6.73
CA ALA A 103 9.74 -9.82 5.67
C ALA A 103 10.90 -9.36 4.78
N TRP A 104 11.04 -8.06 4.54
CA TRP A 104 12.13 -7.52 3.71
C TRP A 104 13.40 -7.20 4.47
N THR A 105 13.29 -6.80 5.74
CA THR A 105 14.42 -6.24 6.50
C THR A 105 15.09 -7.23 7.47
N GLN A 106 14.40 -8.30 7.87
CA GLN A 106 14.92 -9.28 8.84
C GLN A 106 15.25 -10.61 8.16
N GLU A 107 16.38 -11.25 8.47
CA GLU A 107 16.79 -12.53 7.86
C GLU A 107 15.74 -13.64 8.05
N GLY A 108 15.13 -13.71 9.22
CA GLY A 108 13.92 -14.48 9.51
C GLY A 108 13.11 -13.78 10.60
N PHE A 109 11.80 -13.92 10.59
CA PHE A 109 10.92 -13.26 11.56
C PHE A 109 9.72 -14.12 11.95
N SER A 110 9.23 -13.89 13.17
CA SER A 110 7.93 -14.36 13.63
C SER A 110 7.01 -13.16 13.86
N HIS A 111 5.70 -13.38 13.71
CA HIS A 111 4.69 -12.37 13.94
C HIS A 111 3.46 -13.04 14.56
N ALA A 112 2.94 -12.48 15.65
CA ALA A 112 1.71 -12.91 16.29
C ALA A 112 0.79 -11.69 16.43
N GLY A 113 0.08 -11.40 15.35
CA GLY A 113 -0.82 -10.26 15.23
C GLY A 113 -2.29 -10.67 15.38
N LYS A 114 -3.18 -9.69 15.22
CA LYS A 114 -4.63 -9.92 15.30
C LYS A 114 -5.16 -10.60 14.05
N TYR A 115 -4.55 -10.30 12.89
CA TYR A 115 -5.04 -10.75 11.58
C TYR A 115 -4.11 -11.76 10.91
N PHE A 116 -2.83 -11.73 11.25
CA PHE A 116 -1.80 -12.56 10.64
C PHE A 116 -0.92 -13.18 11.71
N THR A 117 -0.49 -14.40 11.44
CA THR A 117 0.51 -15.09 12.26
C THR A 117 1.53 -15.73 11.32
N ALA A 118 2.80 -15.60 11.67
CA ALA A 118 3.90 -16.21 10.98
C ALA A 118 4.88 -16.76 12.03
N ASP A 119 5.36 -17.97 11.81
CA ASP A 119 6.37 -18.59 12.66
C ASP A 119 7.65 -18.81 11.85
N THR A 120 8.73 -18.17 12.30
CA THR A 120 10.10 -18.36 11.81
C THR A 120 10.17 -18.39 10.28
N LEU A 121 9.67 -17.32 9.66
CA LEU A 121 9.54 -17.20 8.22
C LEU A 121 10.67 -16.35 7.63
N THR A 122 11.22 -16.82 6.51
CA THR A 122 12.11 -16.05 5.63
C THR A 122 11.44 -15.88 4.28
N VAL A 123 11.25 -14.64 3.84
CA VAL A 123 10.66 -14.33 2.53
C VAL A 123 11.74 -14.17 1.46
N VAL A 124 11.52 -14.81 0.32
CA VAL A 124 12.37 -14.74 -0.87
C VAL A 124 11.52 -14.49 -2.13
N PRO A 125 12.03 -13.73 -3.12
CA PRO A 125 13.30 -13.00 -3.10
C PRO A 125 13.25 -11.80 -2.14
N ARG A 126 14.43 -11.30 -1.74
CA ARG A 126 14.54 -9.98 -1.10
C ARG A 126 14.37 -8.88 -2.15
N PRO A 127 13.92 -7.67 -1.77
CA PRO A 127 13.95 -6.54 -2.69
C PRO A 127 15.38 -6.27 -3.21
N TYR A 128 15.45 -5.82 -4.45
CA TYR A 128 16.67 -5.33 -5.09
C TYR A 128 17.14 -4.06 -4.38
N GLN A 129 16.21 -3.15 -4.10
CA GLN A 129 16.46 -1.92 -3.36
C GLN A 129 16.65 -2.18 -1.87
N LYS A 130 17.52 -1.38 -1.22
CA LYS A 130 17.79 -1.48 0.22
C LYS A 130 17.35 -0.20 0.96
N PRO A 131 16.78 -0.31 2.16
CA PRO A 131 16.37 -1.56 2.84
C PRO A 131 15.16 -2.24 2.18
N HIS A 132 14.36 -1.49 1.43
CA HIS A 132 13.20 -1.94 0.65
C HIS A 132 12.91 -0.92 -0.48
N PRO A 133 11.97 -1.18 -1.41
CA PRO A 133 11.55 -0.17 -2.38
C PRO A 133 10.89 1.04 -1.68
N PRO A 134 10.96 2.27 -2.22
CA PRO A 134 10.28 3.43 -1.66
C PRO A 134 8.80 3.15 -1.45
N ILE A 135 8.32 3.42 -0.23
CA ILE A 135 6.94 3.19 0.15
C ILE A 135 6.17 4.51 0.05
N TRP A 136 5.05 4.48 -0.66
CA TRP A 136 4.12 5.59 -0.80
C TRP A 136 2.78 5.22 -0.17
N VAL A 137 2.33 5.93 0.84
CA VAL A 137 1.07 5.62 1.53
C VAL A 137 -0.04 6.56 1.06
N ALA A 138 -1.17 5.99 0.67
CA ALA A 138 -2.35 6.75 0.29
C ALA A 138 -3.05 7.38 1.50
N ALA A 139 -3.27 8.70 1.43
CA ALA A 139 -4.10 9.44 2.37
C ALA A 139 -5.22 10.19 1.63
N THR A 140 -6.43 10.14 2.17
CA THR A 140 -7.61 10.84 1.61
C THR A 140 -8.53 11.42 2.69
N THR A 141 -8.14 11.34 3.96
CA THR A 141 -8.89 11.88 5.10
C THR A 141 -7.97 12.72 5.96
N PRO A 142 -8.44 13.79 6.63
CA PRO A 142 -7.57 14.71 7.39
C PRO A 142 -6.57 13.98 8.32
N ASP A 143 -7.05 13.00 9.09
CA ASP A 143 -6.24 12.26 10.06
C ASP A 143 -5.17 11.34 9.44
N THR A 144 -5.34 10.95 8.17
CA THR A 144 -4.36 10.06 7.51
C THR A 144 -3.08 10.79 7.10
N PHE A 145 -3.12 12.09 6.86
CA PHE A 145 -1.94 12.87 6.46
C PHE A 145 -0.85 12.91 7.56
N PRO A 146 -1.16 13.34 8.80
CA PRO A 146 -0.15 13.33 9.85
C PRO A 146 0.24 11.91 10.28
N MET A 147 -0.64 10.91 10.11
CA MET A 147 -0.29 9.50 10.32
C MET A 147 0.84 9.08 9.38
N VAL A 148 0.71 9.31 8.07
CA VAL A 148 1.75 8.97 7.08
C VAL A 148 3.05 9.70 7.39
N GLY A 149 2.96 10.97 7.79
CA GLY A 149 4.13 11.75 8.22
C GLY A 149 4.87 11.10 9.39
N ARG A 150 4.15 10.72 10.46
CA ARG A 150 4.74 10.02 11.62
C ARG A 150 5.37 8.67 11.27
N MET A 151 4.89 8.00 10.23
CA MET A 151 5.44 6.73 9.75
C MET A 151 6.72 6.91 8.93
N GLY A 152 7.11 8.14 8.57
CA GLY A 152 8.30 8.41 7.76
C GLY A 152 8.16 8.07 6.28
N PHE A 153 6.94 7.78 5.78
CA PHE A 153 6.72 7.38 4.39
C PHE A 153 6.32 8.53 3.48
N SER A 154 6.58 8.35 2.19
CA SER A 154 6.10 9.27 1.16
C SER A 154 4.57 9.22 1.06
N LEU A 155 3.98 10.35 0.66
CA LEU A 155 2.53 10.51 0.58
C LEU A 155 2.06 10.45 -0.87
N VAL A 156 1.01 9.67 -1.14
CA VAL A 156 0.19 9.81 -2.34
C VAL A 156 -1.22 10.24 -1.95
N THR A 157 -1.78 11.22 -2.64
CA THR A 157 -3.12 11.72 -2.38
C THR A 157 -3.81 12.08 -3.69
N GLY A 158 -5.12 11.87 -3.75
CA GLY A 158 -5.97 12.41 -4.81
C GLY A 158 -6.80 13.57 -4.30
N LEU A 159 -7.35 14.39 -5.19
CA LEU A 159 -8.31 15.44 -4.86
C LEU A 159 -9.73 14.87 -4.80
N ARG A 160 -9.95 13.92 -3.88
CA ARG A 160 -11.25 13.26 -3.73
C ARG A 160 -11.86 13.62 -2.38
N GLY A 161 -12.90 14.45 -2.42
CA GLY A 161 -13.66 14.85 -1.23
C GLY A 161 -13.10 16.08 -0.51
N PHE A 162 -12.15 16.78 -1.10
CA PHE A 162 -11.64 18.08 -0.65
C PHE A 162 -11.03 18.84 -1.83
N ASP A 163 -10.94 20.16 -1.71
CA ASP A 163 -10.38 21.06 -2.72
C ASP A 163 -8.85 21.28 -2.55
N VAL A 164 -8.27 22.12 -3.42
CA VAL A 164 -6.82 22.40 -3.41
C VAL A 164 -6.39 23.13 -2.11
N PRO A 165 -7.09 24.19 -1.64
CA PRO A 165 -6.84 24.79 -0.34
C PRO A 165 -6.85 23.80 0.83
N GLU A 166 -7.86 22.94 0.92
CA GLU A 166 -7.96 21.91 1.95
C GLU A 166 -6.79 20.91 1.85
N ALA A 167 -6.44 20.47 0.64
CA ALA A 167 -5.28 19.63 0.39
C ALA A 167 -3.98 20.29 0.90
N ALA A 168 -3.82 21.61 0.70
CA ALA A 168 -2.67 22.34 1.20
C ALA A 168 -2.60 22.33 2.74
N GLY A 169 -3.75 22.45 3.43
CA GLY A 169 -3.85 22.29 4.88
C GLY A 169 -3.41 20.91 5.35
N HIS A 170 -3.93 19.86 4.71
CA HIS A 170 -3.55 18.47 5.00
C HIS A 170 -2.06 18.19 4.75
N LEU A 171 -1.49 18.74 3.68
CA LEU A 171 -0.07 18.61 3.36
C LEU A 171 0.82 19.32 4.39
N LYS A 172 0.38 20.44 4.99
CA LYS A 172 1.09 21.08 6.10
C LYS A 172 1.15 20.15 7.31
N ALA A 173 0.04 19.51 7.67
CA ALA A 173 -0.02 18.57 8.77
C ALA A 173 0.88 17.34 8.54
N TYR A 174 0.85 16.76 7.33
CA TYR A 174 1.78 15.69 6.93
C TYR A 174 3.25 16.10 7.08
N ARG A 175 3.64 17.26 6.55
CA ARG A 175 5.03 17.75 6.61
C ARG A 175 5.48 18.06 8.04
N ALA A 176 4.59 18.54 8.89
CA ALA A 176 4.89 18.76 10.31
C ALA A 176 5.19 17.43 11.01
N ALA A 177 4.28 16.45 10.88
CA ALA A 177 4.45 15.12 11.45
C ALA A 177 5.72 14.40 10.93
N LEU A 178 6.05 14.57 9.65
CA LEU A 178 7.27 13.99 9.06
C LEU A 178 8.56 14.59 9.63
N ARG A 179 8.56 15.87 10.02
CA ARG A 179 9.72 16.47 10.68
C ARG A 179 9.89 15.96 12.11
N GLU A 180 8.79 15.65 12.79
CA GLU A 180 8.80 15.12 14.16
C GLU A 180 9.28 13.66 14.23
N SER A 181 9.10 12.86 13.17
CA SER A 181 9.52 11.45 13.14
C SER A 181 11.04 11.23 12.97
N GLY A 182 11.82 12.28 12.69
CA GLY A 182 13.24 12.18 12.37
C GLY A 182 13.52 11.73 10.92
N PRO A 183 14.79 11.76 10.47
CA PRO A 183 15.16 11.25 9.14
C PRO A 183 14.93 9.74 9.05
N ALA A 184 14.39 9.29 7.91
CA ALA A 184 14.20 7.89 7.54
C ALA A 184 15.52 7.20 7.19
#